data_AF-A0A1I6HXU3-F1
#
_entry.id   AF-A0A1I6HXU3-F1
#
_cell.length_a   1.000
_cell.length_b   1.000
_cell.length_c   1.000
_cell.angle_alpha   90.00
_cell.angle_beta   90.00
_cell.angle_gamma   90.00
#
_symmetry.space_group_name_H-M   'P 1'
#
loop_
_entity.id
_entity.type
_entity.pdbx_description
1 polymer ?
#
loop_
_entity_poly.entity_id
_entity_poly.type
_entity_poly.pdbx_seq_one_letter_code
_entity_poly.pdbx_strand_id
1 'polypeptide(L)'
;MKAKQTYLKGKSIFKVSLVVIVITITTVYLTGENYNRTITSNLYLSLFVIGTALFLFITYGLYKGIGLTDNFPKFREFKTGELIANSGNGANLPSIEVGDGISGVIMSILLWIAMTIILFVLLILIEAVFWISIFIILTMLYWVFFRALKFVFSKSKDTKGDIGISAIYSLGYTTLYLGWIFGIVYLTDLLG
;
A
#
# COMPACT_ATOMS: atom_id res chain seq x y z
N MET A 1 -35.97 20.00 -12.19
CA MET A 1 -34.83 19.56 -13.05
C MET A 1 -33.91 18.66 -12.23
N LYS A 2 -33.68 17.39 -12.63
CA LYS A 2 -32.74 16.50 -11.91
C LYS A 2 -31.31 17.00 -12.15
N ALA A 3 -30.67 17.54 -11.10
CA ALA A 3 -29.29 17.99 -11.17
C ALA A 3 -28.38 16.81 -11.60
N LYS A 4 -27.66 17.01 -12.71
CA LYS A 4 -26.72 16.05 -13.30
C LYS A 4 -25.68 15.64 -12.24
N GLN A 5 -25.80 14.43 -11.70
CA GLN A 5 -24.86 13.95 -10.69
C GLN A 5 -23.48 13.74 -11.34
N THR A 6 -22.46 14.35 -10.75
CA THR A 6 -21.07 14.15 -11.17
C THR A 6 -20.56 12.89 -10.49
N TYR A 7 -20.08 11.93 -11.27
CA TYR A 7 -19.53 10.69 -10.74
C TYR A 7 -18.01 10.75 -10.76
N LEU A 8 -17.36 10.49 -9.63
CA LEU A 8 -15.92 10.27 -9.58
C LEU A 8 -15.62 8.84 -10.00
N LYS A 9 -14.77 8.68 -11.01
CA LYS A 9 -14.22 7.38 -11.41
C LYS A 9 -13.06 7.01 -10.47
N GLY A 10 -12.85 5.73 -10.20
CA GLY A 10 -11.71 5.25 -9.38
C GLY A 10 -10.35 5.76 -9.87
N LYS A 11 -10.15 5.86 -11.20
CA LYS A 11 -8.94 6.46 -11.82
C LYS A 11 -8.68 7.90 -11.37
N SER A 12 -9.72 8.68 -11.05
CA SER A 12 -9.58 10.07 -10.58
C SER A 12 -9.13 10.10 -9.12
N ILE A 13 -9.65 9.20 -8.29
CA ILE A 13 -9.25 9.10 -6.88
C ILE A 13 -7.77 8.74 -6.78
N PHE A 14 -7.32 7.77 -7.58
CA PHE A 14 -5.91 7.36 -7.60
C PHE A 14 -4.97 8.54 -7.91
N LYS A 15 -5.34 9.41 -8.85
CA LYS A 15 -4.56 10.63 -9.14
C LYS A 15 -4.52 11.58 -7.96
N VAL A 16 -5.67 11.81 -7.30
CA VAL A 16 -5.74 12.66 -6.11
C VAL A 16 -4.87 12.10 -4.99
N SER A 17 -4.91 10.79 -4.72
CA SER A 17 -4.06 10.17 -3.69
C SER A 17 -2.57 10.28 -4.01
N LEU A 18 -2.17 10.13 -5.28
CA LEU A 18 -0.78 10.32 -5.71
C LEU A 18 -0.29 11.75 -5.43
N VAL A 19 -1.14 12.74 -5.73
CA VAL A 19 -0.84 14.16 -5.43
C VAL A 19 -0.69 14.38 -3.92
N VAL A 20 -1.58 13.82 -3.10
CA VAL A 20 -1.48 13.92 -1.64
C VAL A 20 -0.18 13.31 -1.11
N ILE A 21 0.24 12.16 -1.63
CA ILE A 21 1.52 11.53 -1.26
C ILE A 21 2.70 12.45 -1.60
N VAL A 22 2.74 12.98 -2.83
CA VAL A 22 3.82 13.89 -3.26
C VAL A 22 3.86 15.15 -2.40
N ILE A 23 2.70 15.76 -2.12
CA ILE A 23 2.60 16.93 -1.23
C ILE A 23 3.10 16.58 0.17
N THR A 24 2.73 15.42 0.71
CA THR A 24 3.13 15.00 2.05
C THR A 24 4.65 14.81 2.13
N ILE A 25 5.24 14.08 1.17
CA ILE A 25 6.69 13.88 1.10
C ILE A 25 7.41 15.22 1.01
N THR A 26 6.97 16.09 0.09
CA THR A 26 7.58 17.41 -0.12
C THR A 26 7.47 18.28 1.13
N THR A 27 6.31 18.31 1.78
CA THR A 27 6.08 19.11 2.99
C THR A 27 6.94 18.62 4.15
N VAL A 28 6.99 17.31 4.37
CA VAL A 28 7.79 16.71 5.45
C VAL A 28 9.28 16.92 5.19
N TYR A 29 9.73 16.74 3.96
CA TYR A 29 11.13 16.89 3.57
C TYR A 29 11.61 18.34 3.68
N LEU A 30 10.93 19.29 3.02
CA LEU A 30 11.31 20.71 3.04
C LEU A 30 11.23 21.32 4.45
N THR A 31 10.25 20.91 5.26
CA THR A 31 10.15 21.37 6.64
C THR A 31 11.10 20.61 7.57
N GLY A 32 11.65 19.48 7.14
CA GLY A 32 12.58 18.66 7.92
C GLY A 32 14.02 19.16 7.86
N GLU A 33 14.46 19.77 6.75
CA GLU A 33 15.86 20.24 6.61
C GLU A 33 16.28 21.27 7.66
N ASN A 34 15.34 22.08 8.16
CA ASN A 34 15.62 23.14 9.14
C ASN A 34 15.44 22.72 10.61
N TYR A 35 14.98 21.49 10.87
CA TYR A 35 14.65 21.03 12.22
C TYR A 35 15.11 19.58 12.43
N ASN A 36 15.90 19.30 13.47
CA ASN A 36 16.25 17.93 13.89
C ASN A 36 15.03 17.22 14.49
N ARG A 37 14.06 16.86 13.64
CA ARG A 37 12.79 16.25 14.04
C ARG A 37 12.96 14.77 14.29
N THR A 38 12.37 14.30 15.39
CA THR A 38 12.23 12.88 15.68
C THR A 38 11.27 12.23 14.68
N ILE A 39 11.37 10.90 14.54
CA ILE A 39 10.49 10.11 13.68
C ILE A 39 9.01 10.34 14.04
N THR A 40 8.69 10.41 15.33
CA THR A 40 7.34 10.67 15.84
C THR A 40 6.80 12.03 15.40
N SER A 41 7.63 13.07 15.41
CA SER A 41 7.23 14.41 14.95
C SER A 41 6.90 14.45 13.46
N ASN A 42 7.73 13.79 12.63
CA ASN A 42 7.47 13.68 11.18
C ASN A 42 6.21 12.87 10.89
N LEU A 43 5.92 11.85 11.71
CA LEU A 43 4.69 11.06 11.59
C LEU A 43 3.45 11.90 11.88
N TYR A 44 3.45 12.69 12.95
CA TYR A 44 2.34 13.59 13.27
C TYR A 44 2.10 14.63 12.17
N LEU A 45 3.17 15.22 11.63
CA LEU A 45 3.05 16.17 10.52
C LEU A 45 2.47 15.50 9.26
N SER A 46 2.93 14.29 8.95
CA SER A 46 2.40 13.52 7.81
C SER A 46 0.92 13.21 7.99
N LEU A 47 0.51 12.75 9.18
CA LEU A 47 -0.88 12.46 9.51
C LEU A 47 -1.76 13.69 9.42
N PHE A 48 -1.26 14.85 9.86
CA PHE A 48 -1.98 16.12 9.77
C PHE A 48 -2.22 16.55 8.31
N VAL A 49 -1.20 16.46 7.45
CA VAL A 49 -1.32 16.81 6.03
C VAL A 49 -2.30 15.87 5.33
N ILE A 50 -2.15 14.55 5.54
CA ILE A 50 -3.04 13.54 4.96
C ILE A 50 -4.48 13.74 5.46
N GLY A 51 -4.65 14.00 6.76
CA GLY A 51 -5.96 14.23 7.36
C GLY A 51 -6.66 15.46 6.84
N THR A 52 -5.94 16.58 6.73
CA THR A 52 -6.49 17.81 6.15
C THR A 52 -6.90 17.59 4.69
N ALA A 53 -6.05 16.93 3.90
CA ALA A 53 -6.37 16.63 2.50
C ALA A 53 -7.58 15.69 2.38
N LEU A 54 -7.64 14.63 3.20
CA LEU A 54 -8.75 13.68 3.21
C LEU A 54 -10.06 14.36 3.63
N PHE A 55 -10.01 15.17 4.69
CA PHE A 55 -11.14 15.94 5.17
C PHE A 55 -11.71 16.80 4.05
N LEU A 56 -10.90 17.67 3.44
CA LEU A 56 -11.32 18.55 2.34
C LEU A 56 -11.87 17.77 1.15
N PHE A 57 -11.23 16.66 0.78
CA PHE A 57 -11.67 15.80 -0.31
C PHE A 57 -13.07 15.21 -0.04
N ILE A 58 -13.30 14.71 1.18
CA ILE A 58 -14.59 14.13 1.56
C ILE A 58 -15.66 15.23 1.68
N THR A 59 -15.36 16.36 2.35
CA THR A 59 -16.30 17.47 2.49
C THR A 59 -16.78 17.97 1.13
N TYR A 60 -15.85 18.18 0.19
CA TYR A 60 -16.18 18.59 -1.17
C TYR A 60 -17.01 17.53 -1.92
N GLY A 61 -16.64 16.25 -1.77
CA GLY A 61 -17.36 15.13 -2.40
C GLY A 61 -18.81 14.99 -1.90
N LEU A 62 -19.02 15.11 -0.58
CA LEU A 62 -20.35 15.08 0.03
C LEU A 62 -21.18 16.31 -0.36
N TYR A 63 -20.61 17.51 -0.25
CA TYR A 63 -21.30 18.76 -0.55
C TYR A 63 -21.84 18.79 -1.99
N LYS A 64 -21.04 18.36 -2.97
CA LYS A 64 -21.48 18.28 -4.37
C LYS A 64 -22.41 17.11 -4.67
N GLY A 65 -22.58 16.16 -3.76
CA GLY A 65 -23.39 14.97 -4.01
C GLY A 65 -22.73 14.00 -4.98
N ILE A 66 -21.40 13.86 -4.92
CA ILE A 66 -20.64 13.05 -5.87
C ILE A 66 -20.84 11.55 -5.55
N GLY A 67 -21.31 10.80 -6.55
CA GLY A 67 -21.37 9.35 -6.48
C GLY A 67 -20.07 8.69 -6.94
N LEU A 68 -19.72 7.54 -6.36
CA LEU A 68 -18.62 6.71 -6.83
C LEU A 68 -19.14 5.57 -7.70
N THR A 69 -18.74 5.56 -8.97
CA THR A 69 -18.98 4.44 -9.88
C THR A 69 -17.76 3.54 -9.90
N ASP A 70 -17.98 2.27 -9.57
CA ASP A 70 -16.97 1.24 -9.73
C ASP A 70 -16.84 0.92 -11.22
N ASN A 71 -15.67 1.23 -11.79
CA ASN A 71 -15.34 0.93 -13.18
C ASN A 71 -14.20 -0.09 -13.27
N PHE A 72 -13.98 -0.91 -12.24
CA PHE A 72 -13.00 -1.99 -12.32
C PHE A 72 -13.54 -3.14 -13.17
N PRO A 73 -12.76 -3.66 -14.14
CA PRO A 73 -13.12 -4.88 -14.84
C PRO A 73 -13.24 -6.01 -13.81
N LYS A 74 -14.36 -6.73 -13.82
CA LYS A 74 -14.54 -7.91 -12.97
C LYS A 74 -13.42 -8.89 -13.31
N PHE A 75 -12.60 -9.26 -12.32
CA PHE A 75 -11.56 -10.27 -12.49
C PHE A 75 -12.21 -11.54 -13.03
N ARG A 76 -11.69 -12.07 -14.14
CA ARG A 76 -12.15 -13.35 -14.69
C ARG A 76 -11.88 -14.42 -13.66
N GLU A 77 -12.82 -15.33 -13.46
CA GLU A 77 -12.63 -16.52 -12.64
C GLU A 77 -11.45 -17.31 -13.19
N PHE A 78 -10.32 -17.28 -12.49
CA PHE A 78 -9.19 -18.12 -12.83
C PHE A 78 -9.53 -19.54 -12.37
N LYS A 79 -9.72 -20.45 -13.33
CA LYS A 79 -9.77 -21.88 -13.04
C LYS A 79 -8.40 -22.29 -12.53
N THR A 80 -8.30 -22.64 -11.25
CA THR A 80 -7.11 -23.24 -10.67
C THR A 80 -6.84 -24.54 -11.43
N GLY A 81 -5.80 -24.54 -12.26
CA GLY A 81 -5.32 -25.76 -12.89
C GLY A 81 -4.81 -26.72 -11.84
N GLU A 82 -5.16 -27.99 -11.97
CA GLU A 82 -4.74 -29.09 -11.11
C GLU A 82 -3.23 -29.36 -11.30
N LEU A 83 -2.40 -28.48 -10.72
CA LEU A 83 -0.93 -28.58 -10.77
C LEU A 83 -0.40 -29.20 -9.48
N ILE A 84 -0.79 -30.45 -9.21
CA ILE A 84 -0.03 -31.32 -8.31
C ILE A 84 0.11 -32.68 -8.98
N ALA A 85 1.04 -32.77 -9.93
CA ALA A 85 1.58 -34.05 -10.38
C ALA A 85 2.94 -34.26 -9.68
N ASN A 86 2.86 -34.92 -8.53
CA ASN A 86 3.84 -35.89 -8.04
C ASN A 86 5.33 -35.48 -8.11
N SER A 87 5.83 -34.77 -7.09
CA SER A 87 7.27 -34.60 -6.86
C SER A 87 7.66 -35.15 -5.49
N GLY A 88 7.58 -36.47 -5.36
CA GLY A 88 7.90 -37.22 -4.15
C GLY A 88 8.99 -38.27 -4.37
N ASN A 89 10.05 -37.96 -5.11
CA ASN A 89 11.28 -38.76 -5.09
C ASN A 89 12.38 -37.91 -4.46
N GLY A 90 12.77 -38.29 -3.23
CA GLY A 90 13.95 -37.73 -2.58
C GLY A 90 15.17 -37.97 -3.49
N ALA A 91 15.76 -36.88 -3.96
CA ALA A 91 16.98 -36.94 -4.72
C ALA A 91 18.09 -37.47 -3.81
N ASN A 92 18.59 -38.68 -4.09
CA ASN A 92 19.82 -39.18 -3.49
C ASN A 92 20.96 -38.25 -3.94
N LEU A 93 21.44 -37.42 -3.02
CA LEU A 93 22.56 -36.52 -3.25
C LEU A 93 23.85 -37.36 -3.36
N PRO A 94 24.60 -37.31 -4.47
CA PRO A 94 25.90 -37.96 -4.56
C PRO A 94 26.88 -37.28 -3.59
N SER A 95 27.57 -38.07 -2.77
CA SER A 95 28.66 -37.60 -1.91
C SER A 95 29.88 -37.22 -2.76
N ILE A 96 30.22 -35.94 -2.80
CA ILE A 96 31.41 -35.45 -3.50
C ILE A 96 32.57 -35.45 -2.50
N GLU A 97 33.46 -36.45 -2.59
CA GLU A 97 34.72 -36.47 -1.84
C GLU A 97 35.73 -35.52 -2.51
N VAL A 98 36.07 -34.43 -1.81
CA VAL A 98 37.08 -33.46 -2.25
C VAL A 98 38.43 -33.90 -1.65
N GLY A 99 39.34 -34.42 -2.49
CA GLY A 99 40.66 -34.87 -2.03
C GLY A 99 41.63 -33.73 -1.70
N ASP A 100 42.56 -33.95 -0.78
CA ASP A 100 43.53 -32.99 -0.21
C ASP A 100 44.62 -32.45 -1.17
N GLY A 101 44.48 -32.68 -2.48
CA GLY A 101 45.45 -32.24 -3.49
C GLY A 101 45.15 -30.86 -4.10
N ILE A 102 46.03 -30.42 -5.02
CA ILE A 102 45.81 -29.24 -5.88
C ILE A 102 44.50 -29.37 -6.69
N SER A 103 44.10 -30.60 -7.02
CA SER A 103 42.81 -30.93 -7.62
C SER A 103 41.61 -30.56 -6.72
N GLY A 104 41.75 -30.72 -5.41
CA GLY A 104 40.76 -30.30 -4.42
C GLY A 104 40.55 -28.79 -4.47
N VAL A 105 41.64 -28.01 -4.51
CA VAL A 105 41.58 -26.55 -4.60
C VAL A 105 40.86 -26.08 -5.86
N ILE A 106 41.17 -26.68 -7.02
CA ILE A 106 40.51 -26.36 -8.30
C ILE A 106 39.00 -26.70 -8.23
N MET A 107 38.65 -27.85 -7.66
CA MET A 107 37.25 -28.28 -7.49
C MET A 107 36.48 -27.37 -6.52
N SER A 108 37.11 -26.94 -5.42
CA SER A 108 36.52 -26.00 -4.46
C SER A 108 36.23 -24.65 -5.10
N ILE A 109 37.12 -24.13 -5.96
CA ILE A 109 36.89 -22.87 -6.70
C ILE A 109 35.69 -23.03 -7.65
N LEU A 110 35.61 -24.13 -8.40
CA LEU A 110 34.48 -24.40 -9.29
C LEU A 110 33.15 -24.50 -8.53
N LEU A 111 33.13 -25.22 -7.41
CA LEU A 111 31.95 -25.32 -6.54
C LEU A 111 31.54 -23.98 -5.94
N TRP A 112 32.51 -23.15 -5.55
CA TRP A 112 32.24 -21.81 -5.03
C TRP A 112 31.60 -20.89 -6.06
N ILE A 113 32.10 -20.93 -7.31
CA ILE A 113 31.49 -20.18 -8.43
C ILE A 113 30.07 -20.69 -8.68
N ALA A 114 29.87 -22.00 -8.75
CA ALA A 114 28.54 -22.59 -8.95
C ALA A 114 27.57 -22.19 -7.84
N MET A 115 27.98 -22.27 -6.58
CA MET A 115 27.17 -21.87 -5.42
C MET A 115 26.83 -20.37 -5.45
N THR A 116 27.78 -19.53 -5.85
CA THR A 116 27.55 -18.08 -5.98
C THR A 116 26.50 -17.77 -7.05
N ILE A 117 26.55 -18.46 -8.20
CA ILE A 117 25.55 -18.31 -9.25
C ILE A 117 24.16 -18.74 -8.74
N ILE A 118 24.08 -19.87 -8.05
CA ILE A 118 22.82 -20.37 -7.46
C ILE A 118 22.25 -19.36 -6.47
N LEU A 119 23.07 -18.82 -5.56
CA LEU A 119 22.65 -17.81 -4.59
C LEU A 119 22.18 -16.52 -5.27
N PHE A 120 22.88 -16.08 -6.32
CA PHE A 120 22.50 -14.88 -7.08
C PHE A 120 21.13 -15.05 -7.76
N VAL A 121 20.88 -16.21 -8.37
CA VAL A 121 19.56 -16.53 -8.95
C VAL A 121 18.48 -16.56 -7.86
N LEU A 122 18.78 -17.15 -6.69
CA LEU A 122 17.84 -17.18 -5.57
C LEU A 122 17.50 -15.77 -5.07
N LEU A 123 18.48 -14.87 -5.00
CA LEU A 123 18.25 -13.46 -4.62
C LEU A 123 17.33 -12.74 -5.61
N ILE A 124 17.50 -12.96 -6.92
CA ILE A 124 16.61 -12.39 -7.94
C ILE A 124 15.17 -12.89 -7.76
N LEU A 125 15.00 -14.18 -7.44
CA LEU A 125 13.66 -14.74 -7.19
C LEU A 125 13.03 -14.14 -5.93
N ILE A 126 13.80 -14.00 -4.85
CA ILE A 126 13.33 -13.37 -3.62
C ILE A 126 12.93 -11.92 -3.88
N GLU A 127 13.75 -11.16 -4.61
CA GLU A 127 13.43 -9.80 -5.03
C GLU A 127 12.10 -9.75 -5.81
N ALA A 128 11.89 -10.64 -6.77
CA ALA A 128 10.65 -10.71 -7.52
C ALA A 128 9.43 -10.96 -6.61
N VAL A 129 9.57 -11.86 -5.61
CA VAL A 129 8.51 -12.12 -4.61
C VAL A 129 8.24 -10.88 -3.75
N PHE A 130 9.27 -10.15 -3.33
CA PHE A 130 9.11 -8.90 -2.59
C PHE A 130 8.34 -7.86 -3.41
N TRP A 131 8.73 -7.65 -4.67
CA TRP A 131 8.02 -6.70 -5.55
C TRP A 131 6.56 -7.09 -5.75
N ILE A 132 6.27 -8.36 -6.04
CA ILE A 132 4.89 -8.86 -6.19
C ILE A 132 4.08 -8.63 -4.92
N SER A 133 4.66 -8.91 -3.75
CA SER A 133 4.00 -8.72 -2.45
C SER A 133 3.63 -7.25 -2.22
N ILE A 134 4.54 -6.32 -2.53
CA ILE A 134 4.27 -4.87 -2.46
C ILE A 134 3.10 -4.50 -3.39
N PHE A 135 3.10 -4.98 -4.63
CA PHE A 135 2.01 -4.71 -5.57
C PHE A 135 0.65 -5.24 -5.11
N ILE A 136 0.62 -6.44 -4.50
CA ILE A 136 -0.61 -7.02 -3.93
C ILE A 136 -1.13 -6.14 -2.79
N ILE A 137 -0.26 -5.75 -1.86
CA ILE A 137 -0.64 -4.90 -0.71
C ILE A 137 -1.16 -3.54 -1.21
N LEU A 138 -0.49 -2.90 -2.16
CA LEU A 138 -0.94 -1.63 -2.75
C LEU A 138 -2.32 -1.77 -3.41
N THR A 139 -2.56 -2.87 -4.13
CA THR A 139 -3.84 -3.14 -4.78
C THR A 139 -4.95 -3.37 -3.75
N MET A 140 -4.69 -4.14 -2.70
CA MET A 140 -5.63 -4.36 -1.60
C MET A 140 -5.96 -3.06 -0.86
N LEU A 141 -4.94 -2.26 -0.54
CA LEU A 141 -5.11 -0.98 0.15
C LEU A 141 -5.94 -0.01 -0.68
N TYR A 142 -5.65 0.08 -1.99
CA TYR A 142 -6.45 0.87 -2.93
C TYR A 142 -7.91 0.39 -2.95
N TRP A 143 -8.14 -0.92 -2.99
CA TRP A 143 -9.48 -1.50 -3.01
C TRP A 143 -10.27 -1.18 -1.73
N VAL A 144 -9.66 -1.36 -0.56
CA VAL A 144 -10.26 -1.03 0.75
C VAL A 144 -10.57 0.45 0.82
N PHE A 145 -9.64 1.31 0.40
CA PHE A 145 -9.82 2.76 0.38
C PHE A 145 -10.99 3.17 -0.54
N PHE A 146 -11.06 2.63 -1.75
CA PHE A 146 -12.17 2.89 -2.67
C PHE A 146 -13.52 2.45 -2.09
N ARG A 147 -13.56 1.27 -1.46
CA ARG A 147 -14.76 0.75 -0.80
C ARG A 147 -15.20 1.64 0.36
N ALA A 148 -14.26 2.10 1.18
CA ALA A 148 -14.53 3.04 2.27
C ALA A 148 -15.08 4.36 1.75
N LEU A 149 -14.47 4.95 0.71
CA LEU A 149 -14.97 6.17 0.09
C LEU A 149 -16.38 6.00 -0.48
N LYS A 150 -16.67 4.85 -1.12
CA LYS A 150 -18.01 4.55 -1.63
C LYS A 150 -19.04 4.50 -0.50
N PHE A 151 -18.66 3.94 0.65
CA PHE A 151 -19.51 3.94 1.85
C PHE A 151 -19.75 5.35 2.37
N VAL A 152 -18.70 6.18 2.49
CA VAL A 152 -18.82 7.58 2.93
C VAL A 152 -19.72 8.38 1.98
N PHE A 153 -19.49 8.29 0.67
CA PHE A 153 -20.30 9.00 -0.32
C PHE A 153 -21.70 8.41 -0.53
N SER A 154 -22.03 7.27 0.08
CA SER A 154 -23.42 6.81 0.11
C SER A 154 -24.32 7.78 0.88
N LYS A 155 -23.76 8.52 1.85
CA LYS A 155 -24.44 9.57 2.63
C LYS A 155 -24.55 10.91 1.89
N SER A 156 -24.00 11.01 0.69
CA SER A 156 -24.07 12.22 -0.15
C SER A 156 -25.50 12.63 -0.52
N LYS A 157 -26.46 11.68 -0.50
CA LYS A 157 -27.89 11.97 -0.75
C LYS A 157 -28.50 12.90 0.30
N ASP A 158 -28.04 12.78 1.54
CA ASP A 158 -28.59 13.49 2.69
C ASP A 158 -27.80 14.76 3.04
N THR A 159 -26.61 14.93 2.45
CA THR A 159 -25.66 16.01 2.77
C THR A 159 -25.45 17.00 1.61
N LYS A 160 -26.04 16.72 0.44
CA LYS A 160 -25.87 17.53 -0.76
C LYS A 160 -26.39 18.96 -0.55
N GLY A 161 -25.54 19.94 -0.84
CA GLY A 161 -25.89 21.37 -0.76
C GLY A 161 -25.76 21.98 0.64
N ASP A 162 -25.49 21.17 1.68
CA ASP A 162 -25.24 21.64 3.04
C ASP A 162 -23.78 21.40 3.43
N ILE A 163 -23.01 22.49 3.54
CA ILE A 163 -21.58 22.42 3.86
C ILE A 163 -21.35 22.06 5.33
N GLY A 164 -22.26 22.43 6.23
CA GLY A 164 -22.14 22.16 7.66
C GLY A 164 -22.32 20.68 7.94
N ILE A 165 -23.40 20.09 7.41
CA ILE A 165 -23.66 18.65 7.56
C ILE A 165 -22.54 17.85 6.86
N SER A 166 -22.11 18.27 5.66
CA SER A 166 -20.98 17.64 4.96
C SER A 166 -19.68 17.70 5.77
N ALA A 167 -19.39 18.82 6.44
CA ALA A 167 -18.22 19.00 7.28
C ALA A 167 -18.25 18.09 8.52
N ILE A 168 -19.40 17.96 9.20
CA ILE A 168 -19.53 17.09 10.38
C ILE A 168 -19.31 15.61 10.00
N TYR A 169 -19.94 15.14 8.93
CA TYR A 169 -19.73 13.77 8.46
C TYR A 169 -18.28 13.53 8.03
N SER A 170 -17.70 14.44 7.26
CA SER A 170 -16.30 14.32 6.80
C SER A 170 -15.29 14.37 7.95
N LEU A 171 -15.51 15.21 8.97
CA LEU A 171 -14.72 15.20 10.20
C LEU A 171 -14.83 13.86 10.90
N GLY A 172 -16.05 13.35 11.12
CA GLY A 172 -16.27 12.06 11.79
C GLY A 172 -15.55 10.92 11.08
N TYR A 173 -15.66 10.83 9.75
CA TYR A 173 -14.96 9.80 8.99
C TYR A 173 -13.44 9.98 8.97
N THR A 174 -12.94 11.21 8.90
CA THR A 174 -11.49 11.49 8.93
C THR A 174 -10.89 11.14 10.29
N THR A 175 -11.59 11.49 11.38
CA THR A 175 -11.19 11.13 12.74
C THR A 175 -11.24 9.62 12.96
N LEU A 176 -12.25 8.91 12.45
CA LEU A 176 -12.26 7.45 12.51
C LEU A 176 -11.11 6.83 11.69
N TYR A 177 -10.75 7.44 10.56
CA TYR A 177 -9.68 6.94 9.69
C TYR A 177 -8.28 7.17 10.26
N LEU A 178 -8.03 8.32 10.90
CA LEU A 178 -6.70 8.67 11.43
C LEU A 178 -6.57 8.52 12.94
N GLY A 179 -7.69 8.57 13.66
CA GLY A 179 -7.71 8.63 15.13
C GLY A 179 -7.10 7.40 15.78
N TRP A 180 -7.28 6.20 15.19
CA TRP A 180 -6.62 5.00 15.69
C TRP A 180 -5.10 5.06 15.50
N ILE A 181 -4.60 5.68 14.42
CA ILE A 181 -3.15 5.87 14.23
C ILE A 181 -2.62 6.86 15.27
N PHE A 182 -3.28 8.01 15.45
CA PHE A 182 -2.91 8.95 16.51
C PHE A 182 -2.91 8.29 17.89
N GLY A 183 -3.91 7.43 18.16
CA GLY A 183 -4.00 6.67 19.41
C GLY A 183 -2.83 5.71 19.61
N ILE A 184 -2.44 4.94 18.59
CA ILE A 184 -1.28 4.03 18.68
C ILE A 184 0.01 4.82 18.91
N VAL A 185 0.22 5.91 18.16
CA VAL A 185 1.43 6.73 18.28
C VAL A 185 1.51 7.34 19.69
N TYR A 186 0.41 7.88 20.18
CA TYR A 186 0.33 8.43 21.53
C TYR A 186 0.58 7.38 22.62
N LEU A 187 -0.01 6.17 22.49
CA LEU A 187 0.23 5.08 23.42
C LEU A 187 1.69 4.61 23.39
N THR A 188 2.31 4.60 22.22
CA THR A 188 3.72 4.22 22.07
C THR A 188 4.64 5.26 22.69
N ASP A 189 4.33 6.55 22.55
CA ASP A 189 5.08 7.65 23.18
C ASP A 189 4.92 7.67 24.70
N LEU A 190 3.80 7.17 25.23
CA LEU A 190 3.55 7.07 26.68
C LEU A 190 4.20 5.82 27.32
N LEU A 191 4.27 4.71 26.57
CA LEU A 191 4.76 3.41 27.06
C LEU A 191 6.25 3.15 26.77
N GLY A 192 6.84 3.89 25.82
CA GLY A 192 8.26 3.82 25.44
C GLY A 192 9.11 4.86 26.16
#